data_AF-A0A7V9KKW9-F1
#
_entry.id   AF-A0A7V9KKW9-F1
#
_cell.length_a   1.000
_cell.length_b   1.000
_cell.length_c   1.000
_cell.angle_alpha   90.00
_cell.angle_beta   90.00
_cell.angle_gamma   90.00
#
_symmetry.space_group_name_H-M   'P 1'
#
loop_
_entity.id
_entity.type
_entity.pdbx_description
1 polymer ?
#
loop_
_entity_poly.entity_id
_entity_poly.type
_entity_poly.pdbx_seq_one_letter_code
_entity_poly.pdbx_strand_id
1 'polypeptide(L)'
;MDKPFLESCLAAGMSLPEIGEVVGRPAGTVGYWVTRHGLRANGSRKYTTGKGIKREPLQELVQAGKTLGQIASHLEVGINTVRYWIERYGLPTPREVRRRDRQERLSTGDTRATRTCRHHGETEFVLDRFGWRCRRCRQEAVSRRRRKVKRILVQEAGGGCRICGYSRFAGALQFHHLDPETKRFALSQKGHTVGLAPARQEAAKCVLLCANCHAEVEAGITAAPELDTRR
;
A
#
# COMPACT_ATOMS: atom_id res chain seq x y z
N MET A 1 -55.41 4.72 27.04
CA MET A 1 -54.41 5.26 27.98
C MET A 1 -54.67 6.74 28.06
N ASP A 2 -54.72 7.29 29.26
CA ASP A 2 -55.10 8.68 29.43
C ASP A 2 -53.91 9.59 29.21
N LYS A 3 -54.15 10.72 28.54
CA LYS A 3 -53.13 11.72 28.22
C LYS A 3 -52.36 12.22 29.46
N PRO A 4 -53.00 12.54 30.61
CA PRO A 4 -52.29 13.04 31.79
C PRO A 4 -51.32 12.02 32.39
N PHE A 5 -51.67 10.74 32.34
CA PHE A 5 -50.81 9.65 32.81
C PHE A 5 -49.54 9.55 31.95
N LEU A 6 -49.71 9.54 30.63
CA LEU A 6 -48.57 9.51 29.69
C LEU A 6 -47.68 10.76 29.82
N GLU A 7 -48.27 11.94 30.04
CA GLU A 7 -47.52 13.18 30.30
C GLU A 7 -46.68 13.08 31.58
N SER A 8 -47.26 12.57 32.68
CA SER A 8 -46.54 12.40 33.94
C SER A 8 -45.39 11.39 33.83
N CYS A 9 -45.61 10.25 33.17
CA CYS A 9 -44.57 9.24 32.98
C CYS A 9 -43.43 9.75 32.09
N LEU A 10 -43.75 10.49 31.03
CA LEU A 10 -42.75 11.11 30.16
C LEU A 10 -42.03 12.27 30.89
N ALA A 11 -42.70 13.06 31.72
CA ALA A 11 -42.05 14.09 32.55
C ALA A 11 -41.10 13.48 33.58
N ALA A 12 -41.40 12.30 34.11
CA ALA A 12 -40.55 11.53 35.01
C ALA A 12 -39.35 10.85 34.32
N GLY A 13 -39.17 11.02 33.00
CA GLY A 13 -38.03 10.48 32.27
C GLY A 13 -38.19 9.05 31.78
N MET A 14 -39.35 8.41 31.99
CA MET A 14 -39.57 7.01 31.61
C MET A 14 -39.56 6.80 30.10
N SER A 15 -38.99 5.68 29.66
CA SER A 15 -38.96 5.23 28.27
C SER A 15 -40.24 4.47 27.88
N LEU A 16 -40.53 4.34 26.59
CA LEU A 16 -41.73 3.62 26.11
C LEU A 16 -41.81 2.15 26.56
N PRO A 17 -40.70 1.38 26.66
CA PRO A 17 -40.71 0.05 27.25
C PRO A 17 -41.07 0.02 28.73
N GLU A 18 -40.50 0.92 29.54
CA GLU A 18 -40.77 0.99 30.99
C GLU A 18 -42.22 1.40 31.28
N ILE A 19 -42.76 2.35 30.51
CA ILE A 19 -44.18 2.69 30.57
C ILE A 19 -45.02 1.45 30.21
N GLY A 20 -44.58 0.68 29.20
CA GLY A 20 -45.22 -0.56 28.79
C GLY A 20 -45.29 -1.61 29.90
N GLU A 21 -44.22 -1.77 30.69
CA GLU A 21 -44.19 -2.67 31.83
C GLU A 21 -45.18 -2.24 32.93
N VAL A 22 -45.28 -0.94 33.22
CA VAL A 22 -46.20 -0.40 34.24
C VAL A 22 -47.68 -0.58 33.87
N VAL A 23 -48.03 -0.39 32.59
CA VAL A 23 -49.42 -0.58 32.12
C VAL A 23 -49.71 -1.99 31.57
N GLY A 24 -48.73 -2.90 31.59
CA GLY A 24 -48.88 -4.26 31.06
C GLY A 24 -49.17 -4.30 29.55
N ARG A 25 -48.56 -3.40 28.77
CA ARG A 25 -48.75 -3.28 27.32
C ARG A 25 -47.42 -3.23 26.57
N PRO A 26 -47.34 -3.76 25.33
CA PRO A 26 -46.12 -3.65 24.53
C PRO A 26 -45.73 -2.18 24.26
N ALA A 27 -44.43 -1.90 24.21
CA ALA A 27 -43.88 -0.57 23.95
C ALA A 27 -44.42 0.09 22.66
N GLY A 28 -44.74 -0.71 21.64
CA GLY A 28 -45.35 -0.24 20.39
C GLY A 28 -46.77 0.30 20.58
N THR A 29 -47.57 -0.30 21.47
CA THR A 29 -48.91 0.19 21.83
C THR A 29 -48.81 1.49 22.61
N VAL A 30 -47.87 1.60 23.55
CA VAL A 30 -47.60 2.85 24.29
C VAL A 30 -47.19 3.96 23.31
N GLY A 31 -46.28 3.68 22.38
CA GLY A 31 -45.86 4.62 21.34
C GLY A 31 -47.01 5.12 20.45
N TYR A 32 -47.96 4.24 20.11
CA TYR A 32 -49.17 4.62 19.38
C TYR A 32 -50.02 5.63 20.16
N TRP A 33 -50.27 5.40 21.45
CA TRP A 33 -51.05 6.32 22.28
C TRP A 33 -50.33 7.64 22.55
N VAL A 34 -49.01 7.62 22.77
CA VAL A 34 -48.17 8.82 22.87
C VAL A 34 -48.29 9.67 21.61
N THR A 35 -48.24 9.05 20.43
CA THR A 35 -48.40 9.75 19.14
C THR A 35 -49.82 10.28 18.96
N ARG A 36 -50.84 9.47 19.29
CA ARG A 36 -52.27 9.83 19.20
C ARG A 36 -52.66 11.02 20.08
N HIS A 37 -52.01 11.17 21.24
CA HIS A 37 -52.21 12.29 22.16
C HIS A 37 -51.29 13.49 21.90
N GLY A 38 -50.45 13.45 20.85
CA GLY A 38 -49.55 14.53 20.48
C GLY A 38 -48.33 14.69 21.41
N LEU A 39 -48.01 13.66 22.20
CA LEU A 39 -46.92 13.68 23.16
C LEU A 39 -45.59 13.24 22.50
N ARG A 40 -44.45 13.69 23.05
CA ARG A 40 -43.12 13.29 22.59
C ARG A 40 -42.54 12.22 23.51
N ALA A 41 -42.22 11.07 22.94
CA ALA A 41 -41.54 9.99 23.66
C ALA A 41 -40.10 10.39 24.02
N ASN A 42 -39.70 10.15 25.27
CA ASN A 42 -38.32 10.23 25.68
C ASN A 42 -37.49 9.17 24.94
N GLY A 43 -36.33 9.56 24.43
CA GLY A 43 -35.45 8.64 23.71
C GLY A 43 -35.87 8.35 22.27
N SER A 44 -36.85 9.06 21.69
CA SER A 44 -37.04 9.01 20.23
C SER A 44 -35.87 9.73 19.53
N ARG A 45 -34.73 9.05 19.44
CA ARG A 45 -33.92 9.15 18.21
C ARG A 45 -34.80 8.56 17.12
N LYS A 46 -35.80 9.33 16.64
CA LYS A 46 -36.32 9.12 15.30
C LYS A 46 -35.06 9.03 14.45
N TYR A 47 -34.85 7.89 13.77
CA TYR A 47 -33.93 7.84 12.67
C TYR A 47 -34.34 9.00 11.78
N THR A 48 -33.61 10.12 11.88
CA THR A 48 -33.73 11.20 10.94
C THR A 48 -33.39 10.53 9.64
N THR A 49 -34.35 10.51 8.72
CA THR A 49 -34.05 10.34 7.30
C THR A 49 -33.12 11.51 6.98
N GLY A 50 -31.83 11.29 7.23
CA GLY A 50 -30.79 12.29 7.07
C GLY A 50 -30.94 12.87 5.68
N LYS A 51 -30.92 14.21 5.60
CA LYS A 51 -30.93 14.96 4.34
C LYS A 51 -30.24 14.13 3.25
N GLY A 52 -31.01 13.70 2.25
CA GLY A 52 -30.51 12.81 1.21
C GLY A 52 -29.21 13.36 0.62
N ILE A 53 -28.28 12.47 0.30
CA ILE A 53 -27.02 12.89 -0.32
C ILE A 53 -27.35 13.47 -1.69
N LYS A 54 -26.97 14.73 -1.94
CA LYS A 54 -27.16 15.35 -3.26
C LYS A 54 -26.33 14.61 -4.31
N ARG A 55 -26.85 14.54 -5.53
CA ARG A 55 -26.21 13.82 -6.64
C ARG A 55 -24.87 14.42 -7.04
N GLU A 56 -24.75 15.75 -7.19
CA GLU A 56 -23.51 16.37 -7.71
C GLU A 56 -22.30 16.14 -6.78
N PRO A 57 -22.39 16.42 -5.46
CA PRO A 57 -21.25 16.18 -4.57
C PRO A 57 -20.84 14.70 -4.50
N LEU A 58 -21.81 13.79 -4.55
CA LEU A 58 -21.51 12.36 -4.59
C LEU A 58 -20.81 11.96 -5.89
N GLN A 59 -21.28 12.48 -7.02
CA GLN A 59 -20.68 12.22 -8.33
C GLN A 59 -19.25 12.73 -8.40
N GLU A 60 -18.96 13.94 -7.92
CA GLU A 60 -17.61 14.50 -7.87
C GLU A 60 -16.66 13.62 -7.07
N LEU A 61 -17.08 13.14 -5.89
CA LEU A 61 -16.25 12.28 -5.05
C LEU A 61 -16.01 10.90 -5.68
N VAL A 62 -17.00 10.37 -6.39
CA VAL A 62 -16.89 9.11 -7.16
C VAL A 62 -15.92 9.29 -8.33
N GLN A 63 -16.05 10.37 -9.10
CA GLN A 63 -15.20 10.69 -10.24
C GLN A 63 -13.75 10.98 -9.82
N ALA A 64 -13.53 11.60 -8.66
CA ALA A 64 -12.22 11.77 -8.04
C ALA A 64 -11.57 10.43 -7.59
N GLY A 65 -12.27 9.29 -7.77
CA GLY A 65 -11.74 7.97 -7.48
C GLY A 65 -11.60 7.66 -5.98
N LYS A 66 -12.28 8.40 -5.09
CA LYS A 66 -12.25 8.16 -3.64
C LYS A 66 -12.85 6.80 -3.30
N THR A 67 -12.39 6.13 -2.24
CA THR A 67 -12.98 4.85 -1.79
C THR A 67 -14.34 5.08 -1.14
N LEU A 68 -15.20 4.05 -1.06
CA LEU A 68 -16.48 4.16 -0.37
C LEU A 68 -16.31 4.65 1.09
N GLY A 69 -15.26 4.20 1.78
CA GLY A 69 -14.93 4.67 3.13
C GLY A 69 -14.49 6.14 3.17
N GLN A 70 -13.71 6.60 2.19
CA GLN A 70 -13.33 8.02 2.08
C GLN A 70 -14.52 8.90 1.76
N ILE A 71 -15.42 8.46 0.88
CA ILE A 71 -16.66 9.17 0.55
C ILE A 71 -17.56 9.25 1.79
N ALA A 72 -17.74 8.12 2.49
CA ALA A 72 -18.51 8.03 3.73
C ALA A 72 -17.97 8.98 4.81
N SER A 73 -16.65 8.99 5.01
CA SER A 73 -16.00 9.90 5.97
C SER A 73 -16.14 11.37 5.57
N HIS A 74 -16.05 11.68 4.28
CA HIS A 74 -16.14 13.06 3.79
C HIS A 74 -17.57 13.63 3.86
N LEU A 75 -18.58 12.76 3.70
CA LEU A 75 -19.99 13.13 3.77
C LEU A 75 -20.59 12.91 5.16
N GLU A 76 -19.80 12.43 6.12
CA GLU A 76 -20.22 12.11 7.50
C GLU A 76 -21.43 11.13 7.55
N VAL A 77 -21.44 10.14 6.66
CA VAL A 77 -22.50 9.13 6.54
C VAL A 77 -21.96 7.71 6.60
N GLY A 78 -22.85 6.73 6.76
CA GLY A 78 -22.49 5.32 6.67
C GLY A 78 -22.13 4.90 5.24
N ILE A 79 -21.22 3.91 5.12
CA ILE A 79 -20.82 3.30 3.83
C ILE A 79 -22.04 2.75 3.06
N ASN A 80 -23.02 2.17 3.78
CA ASN A 80 -24.24 1.64 3.17
C ASN A 80 -25.12 2.76 2.59
N THR A 81 -25.14 3.93 3.23
CA THR A 81 -25.86 5.10 2.72
C THR A 81 -25.23 5.61 1.43
N VAL A 82 -23.89 5.68 1.37
CA VAL A 82 -23.17 6.02 0.13
C VAL A 82 -23.50 5.03 -0.99
N ARG A 83 -23.45 3.73 -0.70
CA ARG A 83 -23.75 2.66 -1.67
C ARG A 83 -25.17 2.80 -2.23
N TYR A 84 -26.14 2.98 -1.35
CA TYR A 84 -27.54 3.19 -1.72
C TYR A 84 -27.71 4.36 -2.69
N TRP A 85 -27.10 5.52 -2.41
CA TRP A 85 -27.23 6.69 -3.27
C TRP A 85 -26.46 6.57 -4.59
N ILE A 86 -25.33 5.84 -4.63
CA ILE A 86 -24.62 5.52 -5.88
C ILE A 86 -25.52 4.69 -6.80
N GLU A 87 -26.13 3.64 -6.27
CA GLU A 87 -27.04 2.77 -7.02
C GLU A 87 -28.30 3.53 -7.47
N ARG A 88 -28.92 4.29 -6.56
CA ARG A 88 -30.12 5.09 -6.84
C ARG A 88 -29.89 6.14 -7.92
N TYR A 89 -28.69 6.71 -8.02
CA TYR A 89 -28.34 7.69 -9.04
C TYR A 89 -27.70 7.08 -10.29
N GLY A 90 -27.55 5.75 -10.36
CA GLY A 90 -26.90 5.07 -11.49
C GLY A 90 -25.44 5.48 -11.70
N LEU A 91 -24.75 5.87 -10.62
CA LEU A 91 -23.36 6.28 -10.68
C LEU A 91 -22.45 5.05 -10.78
N PRO A 92 -21.31 5.13 -11.50
CA PRO A 92 -20.34 4.05 -11.52
C PRO A 92 -19.80 3.81 -10.11
N THR A 93 -19.45 2.57 -9.77
CA THR A 93 -18.83 2.31 -8.48
C THR A 93 -17.44 2.95 -8.43
N PRO A 94 -16.98 3.44 -7.28
CA PRO A 94 -15.65 4.03 -7.20
C PRO A 94 -14.52 3.05 -7.55
N ARG A 95 -14.77 1.74 -7.43
CA ARG A 95 -13.84 0.70 -7.88
C ARG A 95 -13.73 0.67 -9.40
N GLU A 96 -14.84 0.78 -10.12
CA GLU A 96 -14.86 0.84 -11.58
C GLU A 96 -14.18 2.10 -12.10
N VAL A 97 -14.45 3.26 -11.49
CA VAL A 97 -13.78 4.53 -11.84
C VAL A 97 -12.26 4.39 -11.71
N ARG A 98 -11.77 3.92 -10.55
CA ARG A 98 -10.33 3.67 -10.35
C ARG A 98 -9.75 2.65 -11.33
N ARG A 99 -10.52 1.63 -11.72
CA ARG A 99 -10.08 0.63 -12.71
C ARG A 99 -9.93 1.25 -14.09
N ARG A 100 -10.90 2.09 -14.51
CA ARG A 100 -10.87 2.80 -15.81
C ARG A 100 -9.71 3.79 -15.87
N ASP A 101 -9.57 4.68 -14.88
CA ASP A 101 -8.44 5.63 -14.78
C ASP A 101 -7.09 4.89 -14.84
N ARG A 102 -6.96 3.79 -14.11
CA ARG A 102 -5.76 2.96 -14.15
C ARG A 102 -5.48 2.39 -15.54
N GLN A 103 -6.50 1.89 -16.22
CA GLN A 103 -6.35 1.30 -17.56
C GLN A 103 -5.95 2.37 -18.58
N GLU A 104 -6.60 3.53 -18.51
CA GLU A 104 -6.30 4.71 -19.34
C GLU A 104 -4.84 5.15 -19.17
N ARG A 105 -4.39 5.37 -17.93
CA ARG A 105 -3.00 5.72 -17.59
C ARG A 105 -1.97 4.72 -18.12
N LEU A 106 -2.29 3.43 -18.07
CA LEU A 106 -1.41 2.40 -18.62
C LEU A 106 -1.37 2.44 -20.15
N SER A 107 -2.49 2.74 -20.81
CA SER A 107 -2.54 2.86 -22.27
C SER A 107 -1.86 4.13 -22.79
N THR A 108 -1.98 5.25 -22.07
CA THR A 108 -1.39 6.54 -22.47
C THR A 108 0.07 6.69 -22.06
N GLY A 109 0.56 5.80 -21.19
CA GLY A 109 1.92 5.89 -20.64
C GLY A 109 2.05 6.89 -19.46
N ASP A 110 0.96 7.54 -19.04
CA ASP A 110 0.91 8.43 -17.88
C ASP A 110 0.95 7.65 -16.54
N THR A 111 2.09 6.98 -16.35
CA THR A 111 2.35 6.05 -15.26
C THR A 111 3.07 6.70 -14.09
N ARG A 112 3.30 8.02 -14.11
CA ARG A 112 4.05 8.74 -13.08
C ARG A 112 3.15 9.77 -12.41
N ALA A 113 3.20 9.81 -11.09
CA ALA A 113 2.46 10.83 -10.33
C ALA A 113 3.15 11.11 -8.99
N THR A 114 3.08 12.35 -8.54
CA THR A 114 3.48 12.73 -7.18
C THR A 114 2.44 12.25 -6.18
N ARG A 115 2.85 11.50 -5.16
CA ARG A 115 1.97 11.01 -4.08
C ARG A 115 2.73 10.95 -2.77
N THR A 116 2.01 10.81 -1.66
CA THR A 116 2.61 10.68 -0.32
C THR A 116 2.98 9.24 -0.02
N CYS A 117 4.25 9.01 0.32
CA CYS A 117 4.80 7.77 0.83
C CYS A 117 5.02 7.89 2.35
N ARG A 118 4.66 6.84 3.10
CA ARG A 118 4.92 6.77 4.55
C ARG A 118 6.39 6.86 4.95
N HIS A 119 7.33 6.56 4.03
CA HIS A 119 8.77 6.57 4.30
C HIS A 119 9.49 7.80 3.74
N HIS A 120 8.93 8.41 2.70
CA HIS A 120 9.63 9.43 1.90
C HIS A 120 8.85 10.74 1.76
N GLY A 121 7.70 10.87 2.42
CA GLY A 121 6.81 12.01 2.23
C GLY A 121 6.30 12.09 0.80
N GLU A 122 6.12 13.31 0.29
CA GLU A 122 5.74 13.54 -1.11
C GLU A 122 6.88 13.16 -2.05
N THR A 123 6.61 12.24 -2.97
CA THR A 123 7.61 11.75 -3.92
C THR A 123 6.97 11.19 -5.17
N GLU A 124 7.79 10.87 -6.18
CA GLU A 124 7.33 10.27 -7.43
C GLU A 124 6.96 8.80 -7.23
N PHE A 125 5.73 8.46 -7.64
CA PHE A 125 5.24 7.10 -7.71
C PHE A 125 5.14 6.67 -9.17
N VAL A 126 5.36 5.38 -9.39
CA VAL A 126 5.16 4.73 -10.68
C VAL A 126 4.01 3.74 -10.56
N LEU A 127 3.09 3.76 -11.53
CA LEU A 127 2.00 2.82 -11.67
C LEU A 127 2.49 1.56 -12.37
N ASP A 128 2.34 0.41 -11.71
CA ASP A 128 2.61 -0.90 -12.29
C ASP A 128 1.36 -1.79 -12.33
N ARG A 129 1.52 -3.07 -12.75
CA ARG A 129 0.43 -4.06 -12.81
C ARG A 129 -0.29 -4.30 -11.46
N PHE A 130 0.36 -4.00 -10.35
CA PHE A 130 -0.12 -4.18 -8.97
C PHE A 130 -0.49 -2.86 -8.28
N GLY A 131 -0.41 -1.73 -8.98
CA GLY A 131 -0.82 -0.41 -8.52
C GLY A 131 0.34 0.58 -8.36
N TRP A 132 0.09 1.67 -7.64
CA TRP A 132 1.09 2.70 -7.42
C TRP A 132 2.20 2.22 -6.48
N ARG A 133 3.45 2.53 -6.82
CA ARG A 133 4.63 2.20 -6.02
C ARG A 133 5.56 3.40 -5.93
N CYS A 134 6.02 3.73 -4.73
CA CYS A 134 7.03 4.76 -4.51
C CYS A 134 8.34 4.36 -5.22
N ARG A 135 8.86 5.25 -6.06
CA ARG A 135 10.09 4.98 -6.83
C ARG A 135 11.31 4.86 -5.91
N ARG A 136 11.40 5.68 -4.87
CA ARG A 136 12.48 5.65 -3.87
C ARG A 136 12.48 4.34 -3.08
N CYS A 137 11.33 3.91 -2.57
CA CYS A 137 11.21 2.60 -1.90
C CYS A 137 11.69 1.44 -2.80
N ARG A 138 11.33 1.49 -4.10
CA ARG A 138 11.74 0.46 -5.06
C ARG A 138 13.27 0.47 -5.26
N GLN A 139 13.87 1.65 -5.45
CA GLN A 139 15.32 1.80 -5.60
C GLN A 139 16.08 1.33 -4.36
N GLU A 140 15.59 1.63 -3.16
CA GLU A 140 16.16 1.16 -1.91
C GLU A 140 16.07 -0.36 -1.78
N ALA A 141 14.93 -0.97 -2.11
CA ALA A 141 14.76 -2.41 -2.07
C ALA A 141 15.74 -3.13 -3.02
N VAL A 142 15.91 -2.60 -4.24
CA VAL A 142 16.91 -3.11 -5.20
C VAL A 142 18.33 -2.97 -4.63
N SER A 143 18.65 -1.81 -4.06
CA SER A 143 19.98 -1.56 -3.46
C SER A 143 20.27 -2.50 -2.29
N ARG A 144 19.29 -2.73 -1.40
CA ARG A 144 19.38 -3.70 -0.29
C ARG A 144 19.59 -5.11 -0.83
N ARG A 145 18.86 -5.53 -1.86
CA ARG A 145 19.01 -6.85 -2.49
C ARG A 145 20.39 -7.02 -3.10
N ARG A 146 20.90 -6.04 -3.85
CA ARG A 146 22.25 -6.07 -4.45
C ARG A 146 23.33 -6.18 -3.40
N ARG A 147 23.26 -5.40 -2.31
CA ARG A 147 24.19 -5.50 -1.18
C ARG A 147 24.15 -6.88 -0.52
N LYS A 148 22.97 -7.47 -0.35
CA LYS A 148 22.82 -8.84 0.19
C LYS A 148 23.48 -9.88 -0.72
N VAL A 149 23.18 -9.85 -2.01
CA VAL A 149 23.76 -10.78 -2.99
C VAL A 149 25.29 -10.62 -3.05
N LYS A 150 25.79 -9.38 -3.17
CA LYS A 150 27.23 -9.11 -3.19
C LYS A 150 27.94 -9.69 -1.96
N ARG A 151 27.36 -9.52 -0.77
CA ARG A 151 27.93 -10.07 0.47
C ARG A 151 28.03 -11.59 0.45
N ILE A 152 26.97 -12.27 0.00
CA ILE A 152 26.96 -13.74 -0.12
C ILE A 152 28.08 -14.19 -1.07
N LEU A 153 28.16 -13.61 -2.26
CA LEU A 153 29.18 -13.98 -3.25
C LEU A 153 30.60 -13.70 -2.74
N VAL A 154 30.82 -12.56 -2.07
CA VAL A 154 32.10 -12.23 -1.45
C VAL A 154 32.51 -13.29 -0.42
N GLN A 155 31.58 -13.71 0.44
CA GLN A 155 31.84 -14.75 1.44
C GLN A 155 32.16 -16.10 0.79
N GLU A 156 31.40 -16.49 -0.22
CA GLU A 156 31.60 -17.72 -0.98
C GLU A 156 32.96 -17.73 -1.70
N ALA A 157 33.42 -16.58 -2.19
CA ALA A 157 34.71 -16.40 -2.85
C ALA A 157 35.91 -16.16 -1.89
N GLY A 158 35.75 -16.42 -0.59
CA GLY A 158 36.84 -16.36 0.39
C GLY A 158 36.94 -15.05 1.19
N GLY A 159 36.00 -14.13 1.04
CA GLY A 159 35.79 -13.00 1.95
C GLY A 159 36.72 -11.79 1.77
N GLY A 160 37.73 -11.87 0.90
CA GLY A 160 38.70 -10.79 0.70
C GLY A 160 39.41 -10.83 -0.64
N CYS A 161 40.20 -9.79 -0.91
CA CYS A 161 41.02 -9.70 -2.11
C CYS A 161 42.04 -10.85 -2.15
N ARG A 162 42.12 -11.54 -3.29
CA ARG A 162 43.07 -12.67 -3.48
C ARG A 162 44.52 -12.23 -3.63
N ILE A 163 44.78 -10.96 -3.93
CA ILE A 163 46.14 -10.39 -4.04
C ILE A 163 46.60 -9.84 -2.68
N CYS A 164 45.87 -8.87 -2.12
CA CYS A 164 46.31 -8.13 -0.94
C CYS A 164 45.55 -8.46 0.36
N GLY A 165 44.60 -9.40 0.35
CA GLY A 165 43.86 -9.80 1.54
C GLY A 165 42.79 -8.82 2.04
N TYR A 166 42.60 -7.66 1.39
CA TYR A 166 41.61 -6.66 1.81
C TYR A 166 40.20 -7.26 2.00
N SER A 167 39.62 -7.13 3.20
CA SER A 167 38.30 -7.70 3.55
C SER A 167 37.41 -6.75 4.36
N ARG A 168 37.86 -5.51 4.60
CA ARG A 168 37.18 -4.55 5.50
C ARG A 168 35.82 -4.08 5.01
N PHE A 169 35.64 -3.96 3.68
CA PHE A 169 34.40 -3.48 3.09
C PHE A 169 34.07 -4.19 1.79
N ALA A 170 33.03 -5.02 1.81
CA ALA A 170 32.55 -5.75 0.64
C ALA A 170 32.20 -4.84 -0.56
N GLY A 171 31.87 -3.55 -0.32
CA GLY A 171 31.61 -2.60 -1.40
C GLY A 171 32.84 -2.31 -2.27
N ALA A 172 34.05 -2.36 -1.70
CA ALA A 172 35.30 -2.13 -2.41
C ALA A 172 35.87 -3.39 -3.09
N LEU A 173 35.24 -4.55 -2.92
CA LEU A 173 35.59 -5.79 -3.60
C LEU A 173 34.86 -5.91 -4.95
N GLN A 174 35.53 -6.47 -5.94
CA GLN A 174 35.09 -6.59 -7.33
C GLN A 174 35.44 -7.99 -7.85
N PHE A 175 34.55 -8.54 -8.67
CA PHE A 175 34.76 -9.82 -9.34
C PHE A 175 35.41 -9.53 -10.69
N HIS A 176 36.69 -9.87 -10.81
CA HIS A 176 37.49 -9.73 -12.03
C HIS A 176 37.39 -11.01 -12.86
N HIS A 177 37.08 -10.88 -14.14
CA HIS A 177 37.01 -12.01 -15.07
C HIS A 177 38.41 -12.33 -15.60
N LEU A 178 38.87 -13.57 -15.46
CA LEU A 178 40.16 -13.99 -16.02
C LEU A 178 40.14 -14.14 -17.55
N ASP A 179 38.97 -14.43 -18.12
CA ASP A 179 38.77 -14.49 -19.56
C ASP A 179 37.60 -13.55 -19.95
N PRO A 180 37.90 -12.39 -20.57
CA PRO A 180 36.89 -11.44 -21.04
C PRO A 180 35.87 -12.05 -22.01
N GLU A 181 36.23 -13.08 -22.79
CA GLU A 181 35.39 -13.75 -23.79
C GLU A 181 34.31 -14.65 -23.14
N THR A 182 34.50 -15.08 -21.89
CA THR A 182 33.55 -15.97 -21.19
C THR A 182 32.40 -15.24 -20.49
N LYS A 183 32.41 -13.90 -20.56
CA LYS A 183 31.46 -13.01 -19.89
C LYS A 183 30.08 -13.10 -20.52
N ARG A 184 29.17 -13.83 -19.89
CA ARG A 184 27.76 -13.86 -20.33
C ARG A 184 26.98 -12.65 -19.83
N PHE A 185 27.35 -12.08 -18.67
CA PHE A 185 26.67 -10.90 -18.11
C PHE A 185 27.62 -10.04 -17.28
N ALA A 186 27.66 -8.73 -17.54
CA ALA A 186 28.32 -7.80 -16.62
C ALA A 186 27.54 -7.76 -15.30
N LEU A 187 27.97 -8.51 -14.28
CA LEU A 187 27.44 -8.48 -12.91
C LEU A 187 27.30 -7.06 -12.33
N SER A 188 28.06 -6.11 -12.88
CA SER A 188 28.11 -4.72 -12.43
C SER A 188 27.28 -3.73 -13.25
N GLN A 189 27.02 -3.95 -14.55
CA GLN A 189 26.80 -2.82 -15.46
C GLN A 189 25.38 -2.59 -16.00
N LYS A 190 24.42 -3.50 -15.82
CA LYS A 190 23.04 -3.25 -16.28
C LYS A 190 22.05 -3.51 -15.17
N GLY A 191 21.13 -2.57 -14.97
CA GLY A 191 20.19 -2.43 -13.85
C GLY A 191 19.29 -3.63 -13.47
N HIS A 192 19.54 -4.83 -13.99
CA HIS A 192 18.83 -6.06 -13.71
C HIS A 192 19.15 -6.60 -12.31
N THR A 193 18.12 -7.01 -11.59
CA THR A 193 18.29 -7.74 -10.33
C THR A 193 18.44 -9.21 -10.70
N VAL A 194 19.68 -9.68 -10.85
CA VAL A 194 19.96 -11.08 -11.15
C VAL A 194 19.64 -11.95 -9.91
N GLY A 195 19.08 -13.14 -10.15
CA GLY A 195 18.88 -14.13 -9.10
C GLY A 195 20.21 -14.56 -8.47
N LEU A 196 20.18 -15.10 -7.25
CA LEU A 196 21.42 -15.52 -6.58
C LEU A 196 22.14 -16.64 -7.34
N ALA A 197 21.41 -17.62 -7.89
CA ALA A 197 22.00 -18.76 -8.60
C ALA A 197 22.76 -18.35 -9.88
N PRO A 198 22.19 -17.55 -10.81
CA PRO A 198 22.98 -17.06 -11.95
C PRO A 198 24.15 -16.17 -11.51
N ALA A 199 23.98 -15.38 -10.44
CA ALA A 199 25.07 -14.56 -9.92
C ALA A 199 26.23 -15.40 -9.37
N ARG A 200 25.94 -16.57 -8.76
CA ARG A 200 26.95 -17.55 -8.34
C ARG A 200 27.68 -18.18 -9.52
N GLN A 201 26.96 -18.59 -10.56
CA GLN A 201 27.56 -19.18 -11.76
C GLN A 201 28.55 -18.23 -12.42
N GLU A 202 28.24 -16.94 -12.43
CA GLU A 202 29.14 -15.93 -12.98
C GLU A 202 30.30 -15.64 -12.02
N ALA A 203 30.05 -15.53 -10.71
CA ALA A 203 31.10 -15.32 -9.71
C ALA A 203 32.12 -16.47 -9.65
N ALA A 204 31.71 -17.71 -9.95
CA ALA A 204 32.61 -18.88 -10.02
C ALA A 204 33.69 -18.77 -11.12
N LYS A 205 33.47 -17.92 -12.13
CA LYS A 205 34.43 -17.65 -13.20
C LYS A 205 35.32 -16.43 -12.92
N CYS A 206 35.12 -15.80 -11.77
CA CYS A 206 35.75 -14.53 -11.43
C CYS A 206 36.65 -14.69 -10.22
N VAL A 207 37.71 -13.89 -10.18
CA VAL A 207 38.55 -13.77 -8.99
C VAL A 207 38.17 -12.51 -8.20
N LEU A 208 38.11 -12.65 -6.87
CA LEU A 208 37.71 -11.56 -6.00
C LEU A 208 38.90 -10.65 -5.68
N LEU A 209 38.86 -9.40 -6.14
CA LEU A 209 39.92 -8.40 -5.95
C LEU A 209 39.37 -7.13 -5.29
N CYS A 210 40.19 -6.36 -4.59
CA CYS A 210 39.82 -5.00 -4.18
C CYS A 210 39.92 -4.04 -5.37
N ALA A 211 39.31 -2.86 -5.27
CA ALA A 211 39.29 -1.87 -6.35
C ALA A 211 40.70 -1.51 -6.88
N ASN A 212 41.71 -1.42 -6.00
CA ASN A 212 43.08 -1.10 -6.41
C ASN A 212 43.75 -2.26 -7.15
N CYS A 213 43.75 -3.47 -6.55
CA CYS A 213 44.34 -4.64 -7.20
C CYS A 213 43.60 -5.00 -8.50
N HIS A 214 42.28 -4.80 -8.56
CA HIS A 214 41.52 -4.94 -9.80
C HIS A 214 42.02 -3.95 -10.87
N ALA A 215 42.21 -2.67 -10.52
CA ALA A 215 42.73 -1.68 -11.45
C ALA A 215 44.18 -2.00 -11.91
N GLU A 216 45.03 -2.47 -11.01
CA GLU A 216 46.40 -2.89 -11.33
C GLU A 216 46.43 -4.09 -12.28
N VAL A 217 45.54 -5.08 -12.08
CA VAL A 217 45.42 -6.24 -12.98
C VAL A 217 44.92 -5.82 -14.36
N GLU A 218 43.89 -4.97 -14.45
CA GLU A 218 43.41 -4.42 -15.73
C GLU A 218 44.48 -3.59 -16.45
N ALA A 219 45.33 -2.88 -15.69
CA ALA A 219 46.45 -2.11 -16.22
C ALA A 219 47.69 -2.96 -16.54
N GLY A 220 47.67 -4.27 -16.29
CA GLY A 220 48.82 -5.16 -16.50
C GLY A 220 50.00 -4.92 -15.55
N ILE A 221 49.80 -4.16 -14.47
CA ILE A 221 50.83 -3.88 -13.45
C ILE A 221 51.04 -5.10 -12.55
N THR A 222 49.93 -5.77 -12.19
CA THR A 222 49.93 -6.94 -11.31
C THR A 222 49.34 -8.14 -12.06
N ALA A 223 49.93 -9.32 -11.93
CA ALA A 223 49.40 -10.53 -12.54
C ALA A 223 48.10 -10.98 -11.86
N ALA A 224 47.12 -11.42 -12.65
CA ALA A 224 45.88 -11.96 -12.13
C ALA A 224 46.14 -13.33 -11.45
N PRO A 225 45.62 -13.56 -10.23
CA PRO A 225 45.73 -14.86 -9.57
C PRO A 225 44.88 -15.92 -10.28
N GLU A 226 45.36 -17.16 -10.29
CA GLU A 226 44.62 -18.31 -10.85
C GLU A 226 43.30 -18.58 -10.10
N LEU A 227 42.29 -19.05 -10.82
CA LEU A 227 41.06 -19.56 -10.22
C LEU A 227 41.36 -20.90 -9.55
N ASP A 228 41.16 -20.96 -8.23
CA ASP A 228 41.22 -22.23 -7.50
C ASP A 228 39.94 -23.02 -7.80
N THR A 229 40.03 -23.99 -8.71
CA THR A 229 38.91 -24.83 -9.16
C THR A 229 38.58 -25.97 -8.20
N ARG A 230 39.25 -26.05 -7.03
CA ARG A 230 39.15 -27.19 -6.08
C ARG A 230 38.12 -27.01 -4.95
N ARG A 231 37.01 -26.29 -5.17
CA ARG A 231 35.96 -26.09 -4.16
C ARG A 231 34.58 -26.49 -4.65
#